data_AF-A0A9P6E0J9-F1
#
_entry.id   AF-A0A9P6E0J9-F1
#
_cell.length_a   1.000
_cell.length_b   1.000
_cell.length_c   1.000
_cell.angle_alpha   90.00
_cell.angle_beta   90.00
_cell.angle_gamma   90.00
#
_symmetry.space_group_name_H-M   'P 1'
#
loop_
_entity.id
_entity.type
_entity.pdbx_description
1 polymer ?
#
loop_
_entity_poly.entity_id
_entity_poly.type
_entity_poly.pdbx_seq_one_letter_code
_entity_poly.pdbx_strand_id
1 'polypeptide(L)' 'MCLAFNRRIDYGLPRDAPAIIEDFEEQAEKPKIYETIPAWAERVPLLAKRVYIPDARGKDCAEDDEVIVGRKNKDYV' A
#
# COMPACT_ATOMS: atom_id res chain seq x y z
N MET A 1 -2.20 2.02 1.25
CA MET A 1 -2.22 0.61 0.78
C MET A 1 -1.62 0.48 -0.61
N CYS A 2 -2.24 1.00 -1.69
CA CYS A 2 -1.70 0.88 -3.06
C CYS A 2 -0.28 1.45 -3.23
N LEU A 3 0.09 2.54 -2.55
CA LEU A 3 1.44 3.13 -2.66
C LEU A 3 2.56 2.15 -2.28
N ALA A 4 2.40 1.41 -1.17
CA ALA A 4 3.42 0.48 -0.70
C ALA A 4 3.57 -0.72 -1.66
N PHE A 5 2.47 -1.20 -2.24
CA PHE A 5 2.50 -2.30 -3.20
C PHE A 5 3.00 -1.86 -4.57
N ASN A 6 2.60 -0.68 -5.05
CA ASN A 6 3.06 -0.13 -6.32
C ASN A 6 4.57 0.12 -6.31
N ARG A 7 5.11 0.59 -5.17
CA ARG A 7 6.56 0.68 -4.97
C ARG A 7 7.26 -0.68 -5.10
N ARG A 8 6.63 -1.78 -4.66
CA ARG A 8 7.19 -3.14 -4.83
C ARG A 8 7.11 -3.60 -6.27
N ILE A 9 6.01 -3.31 -6.96
CA ILE A 9 5.86 -3.56 -8.41
C ILE A 9 6.94 -2.85 -9.22
N ASP A 10 7.36 -1.63 -8.82
CA ASP A 10 8.47 -0.93 -9.48
C ASP A 10 9.77 -1.73 -9.46
N TYR A 11 10.01 -2.49 -8.38
CA TYR A 11 11.15 -3.38 -8.20
C TYR A 11 10.95 -4.78 -8.79
N GLY A 12 9.89 -5.01 -9.58
CA GLY A 12 9.59 -6.33 -10.12
C GLY A 12 9.01 -7.28 -9.09
N LEU A 13 8.37 -6.78 -8.03
CA LEU A 13 7.72 -7.59 -6.99
C LEU A 13 6.21 -7.36 -6.99
N PRO A 14 5.48 -7.87 -8.01
CA PRO A 14 4.03 -7.81 -8.02
C PRO A 14 3.43 -8.73 -6.95
N ARG A 15 2.14 -8.54 -6.67
CA ARG A 15 1.44 -9.24 -5.58
C ARG A 15 1.33 -10.75 -5.78
N ASP A 16 1.31 -11.18 -7.03
CA ASP A 16 1.28 -12.56 -7.49
C ASP A 16 2.67 -13.17 -7.67
N ALA A 17 3.73 -12.45 -7.29
CA ALA A 17 5.07 -13.01 -7.24
C ALA A 17 5.11 -14.25 -6.33
N PRO A 18 5.92 -15.27 -6.68
CA PRO A 18 6.09 -16.43 -5.81
C PRO A 18 6.69 -16.01 -4.46
N ALA A 19 6.33 -16.74 -3.41
CA ALA A 19 6.80 -16.45 -2.05
C ALA A 19 8.33 -16.51 -1.90
N ILE A 20 8.97 -17.33 -2.74
CA ILE A 20 10.42 -17.42 -2.89
C ILE A 20 10.72 -17.18 -4.36
N ILE A 21 11.58 -16.20 -4.64
CA ILE A 21 11.99 -15.84 -6.00
C ILE A 21 13.36 -16.45 -6.24
N GLU A 22 13.44 -17.37 -7.19
CA GLU A 22 14.70 -17.99 -7.61
C GLU A 22 15.37 -17.19 -8.73
N ASP A 23 14.57 -16.54 -9.59
CA ASP A 23 15.02 -15.70 -10.70
C ASP A 23 14.37 -14.31 -10.65
N PHE A 24 15.17 -13.29 -10.33
CA PHE A 24 14.71 -11.91 -10.27
C PHE A 24 14.66 -11.22 -11.64
N GLU A 25 15.40 -11.72 -12.63
CA GLU A 25 15.41 -11.15 -13.98
C GLU A 25 14.11 -11.50 -14.69
N GLU A 26 13.70 -12.78 -14.64
CA GLU A 26 12.39 -13.22 -15.16
C GLU A 26 11.24 -12.44 -14.52
N GLN A 27 11.33 -12.18 -13.22
CA GLN A 27 10.28 -11.46 -12.51
C GLN A 27 10.23 -9.97 -12.90
N ALA A 28 11.37 -9.36 -13.22
CA ALA A 28 11.46 -7.96 -13.64
C ALA A 28 10.93 -7.73 -15.07
N GLU A 29 10.96 -8.74 -15.94
CA GLU A 29 10.40 -8.69 -17.29
C GLU A 29 8.87 -8.75 -17.32
N LYS A 30 8.23 -9.19 -16.23
CA LYS A 30 6.77 -9.29 -16.15
C LYS A 30 6.11 -7.91 -16.24
N PRO A 31 4.93 -7.80 -16.89
CA PRO A 31 4.20 -6.55 -16.98
C PRO A 31 3.93 -5.93 -15.60
N LYS A 32 4.26 -4.64 -15.44
CA LYS A 32 3.97 -3.90 -14.20
C LYS A 32 2.50 -3.51 -14.16
N ILE A 33 1.70 -4.31 -13.44
CA ILE A 33 0.28 -4.03 -13.20
C ILE A 33 0.14 -3.34 -11.84
N TYR A 34 -0.14 -2.03 -11.86
CA TYR A 34 -0.30 -1.26 -10.63
C TYR A 34 -1.64 -1.51 -9.96
N GLU A 35 -1.61 -1.64 -8.65
CA GLU A 35 -2.78 -1.80 -7.81
C GLU A 35 -3.55 -0.48 -7.75
N THR A 36 -4.87 -0.60 -7.84
CA THR A 36 -5.82 0.49 -7.63
C THR A 36 -6.71 0.21 -6.42
N ILE A 37 -7.38 1.23 -5.92
CA ILE A 37 -8.32 1.03 -4.81
C ILE A 37 -9.49 0.19 -5.36
N PRO A 38 -9.83 -0.95 -4.74
CA PRO A 38 -10.94 -1.75 -5.22
C PRO A 38 -12.26 -1.00 -5.02
N ALA A 39 -13.20 -1.16 -5.95
CA ALA A 39 -14.46 -0.41 -5.98
C ALA A 39 -15.31 -0.54 -4.69
N TRP A 40 -15.19 -1.64 -3.94
CA TRP A 40 -15.84 -1.75 -2.63
C TRP A 40 -15.22 -0.82 -1.60
N ALA A 41 -13.90 -0.63 -1.60
CA ALA A 41 -13.20 0.20 -0.62
C ALA A 41 -13.45 1.70 -0.87
N GLU A 42 -13.67 2.10 -2.11
CA GLU A 42 -14.09 3.48 -2.44
C GLU A 42 -15.46 3.85 -1.84
N ARG A 43 -16.30 2.86 -1.58
CA ARG A 43 -17.65 3.04 -1.02
C ARG A 43 -17.67 3.03 0.51
N VAL A 44 -16.56 2.67 1.16
CA VAL A 44 -16.48 2.62 2.62
C VAL A 44 -16.02 3.99 3.15
N PRO A 45 -16.82 4.65 4.00
CA PRO A 45 -16.41 5.91 4.61
C PRO A 45 -15.22 5.69 5.54
N LEU A 46 -14.32 6.68 5.58
CA LEU A 46 -13.20 6.67 6.52
C LEU A 46 -13.72 6.67 7.97
N LEU A 47 -12.96 6.03 8.86
CA LEU A 47 -13.24 6.11 10.29
C LEU A 47 -13.08 7.54 10.78
N ALA A 48 -14.02 8.00 11.62
CA ALA A 48 -13.99 9.34 12.19
C ALA A 48 -12.78 9.60 13.10
N LYS A 49 -12.19 8.54 13.66
CA LYS A 49 -10.99 8.58 14.50
C LYS A 49 -10.02 7.52 14.03
N ARG A 50 -8.72 7.84 14.03
CA ARG A 50 -7.67 6.83 13.84
C ARG A 50 -7.68 5.89 15.04
N VAL A 51 -7.53 4.61 14.77
CA VAL A 51 -7.41 3.55 15.77
C VAL A 51 -6.04 2.92 15.60
N TYR A 52 -5.38 2.67 16.73
CA TYR A 52 -4.05 2.09 16.78
C TYR A 52 -4.15 0.70 17.39
N ILE A 53 -3.32 -0.22 16.90
CA ILE A 53 -3.15 -1.52 17.53
C ILE A 53 -2.04 -1.31 18.57
N PRO A 54 -2.33 -1.45 19.87
CA PRO A 54 -1.32 -1.25 20.91
C PRO A 54 -0.28 -2.37 20.86
N ASP A 55 0.93 -2.06 21.36
CA ASP A 55 1.99 -3.04 21.52
C ASP A 55 1.67 -4.08 22.62
N ALA A 56 2.56 -5.04 22.83
CA ALA A 56 2.39 -6.08 23.85
C ALA A 56 2.29 -5.54 25.30
N ARG A 57 2.62 -4.26 25.53
CA ARG A 57 2.53 -3.57 26.83
C ARG A 57 1.32 -2.63 26.90
N GLY A 58 0.46 -2.62 25.88
CA GLY A 58 -0.71 -1.75 25.80
C GLY A 58 -0.39 -0.31 25.38
N LYS A 59 0.82 -0.05 24.86
CA LYS A 59 1.24 1.29 24.44
C LYS A 59 1.00 1.47 22.94
N ASP A 60 0.41 2.60 22.58
CA ASP A 60 0.30 3.00 21.18
C ASP A 60 1.69 3.32 20.61
N CYS A 61 1.97 2.82 19.41
CA CYS A 61 3.15 3.23 18.65
C CYS A 61 2.96 4.69 18.23
N ALA A 62 3.75 5.59 18.81
CA ALA A 62 3.84 6.96 18.33
C ALA A 62 4.54 6.93 16.97
N GLU A 63 3.80 7.19 15.89
CA GLU A 63 4.41 7.47 14.59
C GLU A 63 4.80 8.94 14.55
N ASP A 64 6.06 9.23 14.85
CA ASP A 64 6.73 10.43 14.36
C ASP A 64 7.14 10.18 12.91
N ASP A 65 6.19 10.15 11.98
CA ASP A 65 6.48 10.29 10.55
C ASP A 65 5.20 10.69 9.81
N GLU A 66 5.25 11.81 9.11
CA GLU A 66 4.21 12.29 8.19
C GLU A 66 4.04 11.31 7.03
N VAL A 67 3.31 10.21 7.26
CA VAL A 67 2.82 9.39 6.17
C VAL A 67 1.81 10.22 5.41
N ILE A 68 2.17 10.61 4.18
CA ILE A 68 1.31 11.27 3.19
C ILE A 68 0.03 10.45 3.03
N VAL A 69 -0.98 10.79 3.82
CA VAL A 69 -2.36 10.34 3.61
C VAL A 69 -2.80 11.09 2.37
N GLY A 70 -2.91 10.37 1.25
CA GLY A 70 -3.29 10.92 -0.03
C GLY A 70 -4.52 11.81 0.07
N ARG A 71 -4.28 13.12 0.20
CA ARG A 71 -5.23 14.16 -0.17
C ARG A 71 -5.30 14.11 -1.69
N LYS A 72 -6.20 13.29 -2.22
CA LYS A 72 -6.77 13.58 -3.54
C LYS A 72 -7.77 14.72 -3.34
N ASN A 73 -7.26 15.95 -3.28
CA ASN A 73 -8.08 17.05 -3.75
C ASN A 73 -8.24 16.83 -5.25
N LYS A 74 -9.50 16.71 -5.65
CA LYS A 74 -9.93 16.88 -7.03
C LYS A 74 -9.34 18.19 -7.53
N ASP A 75 -8.80 18.14 -8.74
CA ASP A 75 -8.76 19.19 -9.77
C ASP A 75 -7.46 19.08 -10.57
N TYR A 76 -7.53 18.34 -11.68
CA TYR A 76 -6.66 18.55 -12.83
C TYR A 76 -7.56 18.62 -14.07
N VAL A 77 -7.66 19.83 -14.60
CA VAL A 77 -8.09 20.16 -15.97
C VAL A 77 -6.96 19.78 -16.93
#